data_AF-A0A4S2H5M4-F1
#
_entry.id   AF-A0A4S2H5M4-F1
#
_cell.length_a   1.000
_cell.length_b   1.000
_cell.length_c   1.000
_cell.angle_alpha   90.00
_cell.angle_beta   90.00
_cell.angle_gamma   90.00
#
_symmetry.space_group_name_H-M   'P 1'
#
loop_
_entity.id
_entity.type
_entity.pdbx_description
1 polymer ?
#
loop_
_entity_poly.entity_id
_entity_poly.type
_entity_poly.pdbx_seq_one_letter_code
_entity_poly.pdbx_strand_id
1 'polypeptide(L)' 'MDKAHFEQIKQYGAMLAIVGHLHKRGLITDAERRKLTAKLQKKYRPAAGSAAGLSPALNNLTEKVLGKEDLDR' A
#
# COMPACT_ATOMS: atom_id res chain seq x y z
N MET A 1 -10.68 -16.75 -8.04
CA MET A 1 -9.23 -16.51 -7.86
C MET A 1 -8.62 -17.81 -7.40
N ASP A 2 -7.60 -18.33 -8.08
CA ASP A 2 -6.96 -19.58 -7.67
C ASP A 2 -5.98 -19.36 -6.49
N LYS A 3 -5.65 -20.44 -5.76
CA LYS A 3 -4.77 -20.38 -4.58
C LYS A 3 -3.37 -19.85 -4.92
N ALA A 4 -2.84 -20.20 -6.09
CA ALA A 4 -1.50 -19.78 -6.50
C ALA A 4 -1.46 -18.27 -6.78
N HIS A 5 -2.51 -17.74 -7.40
CA HIS A 5 -2.69 -16.33 -7.68
C HIS A 5 -2.86 -15.52 -6.38
N PHE A 6 -3.61 -16.04 -5.41
CA PHE A 6 -3.72 -15.42 -4.09
C PHE A 6 -2.38 -15.35 -3.37
N GLU A 7 -1.63 -16.46 -3.33
CA GLU A 7 -0.29 -16.49 -2.73
C GLU A 7 0.68 -15.54 -3.43
N GLN A 8 0.59 -15.42 -4.76
CA GLN A 8 1.41 -14.50 -5.54
C GLN A 8 1.10 -13.04 -5.20
N ILE A 9 -0.18 -12.65 -5.10
CA ILE A 9 -0.56 -11.30 -4.67
C ILE A 9 -0.09 -11.03 -3.24
N LYS A 10 -0.26 -11.99 -2.33
CA LYS A 10 0.19 -11.88 -0.94
C LYS A 10 1.70 -11.63 -0.84
N GLN A 11 2.49 -12.44 -1.55
CA GLN A 11 3.95 -12.28 -1.60
C GLN A 11 4.36 -10.94 -2.22
N TYR A 12 3.69 -10.51 -3.29
CA TYR A 12 3.95 -9.22 -3.91
C TYR A 12 3.71 -8.06 -2.96
N GLY A 13 2.56 -8.05 -2.27
CA GLY A 13 2.23 -7.03 -1.27
C GLY A 13 3.26 -6.97 -0.13
N ALA A 14 3.66 -8.12 0.40
CA ALA A 14 4.69 -8.20 1.44
C ALA A 14 6.04 -7.60 0.97
N MET A 15 6.47 -7.92 -0.25
CA MET A 15 7.72 -7.39 -0.81
C MET A 15 7.65 -5.87 -1.01
N LEU A 16 6.52 -5.33 -1.46
CA LEU A 16 6.33 -3.89 -1.58
C LEU A 16 6.39 -3.18 -0.22
N ALA A 17 5.81 -3.77 0.82
CA ALA A 17 5.86 -3.23 2.17
C ALA A 17 7.31 -3.17 2.70
N ILE A 18 8.10 -4.23 2.47
CA ILE A 18 9.53 -4.28 2.83
C ILE A 18 10.31 -3.18 2.10
N VAL A 19 10.17 -3.08 0.77
CA VAL A 19 10.86 -2.06 -0.03
C VAL A 19 10.48 -0.65 0.42
N GLY A 20 9.20 -0.41 0.70
CA GLY A 20 8.74 0.87 1.24
C GLY A 20 9.36 1.19 2.60
N HIS A 21 9.49 0.19 3.47
CA HIS A 21 10.12 0.35 4.78
C HIS A 21 11.62 0.67 4.67
N LEU A 22 12.35 -0.04 3.82
CA LEU A 22 13.78 0.21 3.56
C LEU A 22 14.01 1.64 3.07
N HIS A 23 13.18 2.12 2.15
CA HIS A 23 13.27 3.47 1.63
C HIS A 23 12.98 4.52 2.70
N LYS A 24 11.92 4.34 3.50
CA LYS A 24 11.59 5.25 4.61
C LYS A 24 12.69 5.35 5.66
N ARG A 25 13.47 4.29 5.86
CA ARG A 25 14.64 4.29 6.75
C ARG A 25 15.92 4.82 6.11
N GLY A 26 15.89 5.23 4.84
CA GLY A 26 17.07 5.69 4.12
C GLY A 26 18.10 4.58 3.83
N LEU A 27 17.71 3.31 3.94
CA LEU A 27 18.58 2.16 3.68
C LEU A 27 18.75 1.86 2.18
N ILE A 28 17.83 2.37 1.37
CA ILE A 28 17.91 2.35 -0.09
C ILE A 28 17.53 3.73 -0.62
N THR A 29 18.11 4.08 -1.75
CA THR A 29 17.80 5.30 -2.50
C THR A 29 16.49 5.16 -3.29
N ASP A 30 15.95 6.28 -3.75
CA ASP A 30 14.81 6.31 -4.67
C ASP A 30 15.07 5.49 -5.95
N ALA A 31 16.29 5.56 -6.49
CA ALA A 31 16.68 4.82 -7.68
C ALA A 31 16.66 3.30 -7.44
N GLU A 32 17.17 2.86 -6.29
CA GLU A 32 17.14 1.45 -5.89
C GLU A 32 15.72 0.98 -5.61
N ARG A 33 14.90 1.79 -4.95
CA ARG A 33 13.47 1.52 -4.75
C ARG A 33 12.75 1.30 -6.08
N ARG A 34 12.95 2.18 -7.07
CA ARG A 34 12.35 2.04 -8.42
C ARG A 34 12.82 0.75 -9.11
N LYS A 35 14.12 0.47 -9.08
CA LYS A 35 14.71 -0.75 -9.67
C LYS A 35 14.16 -2.03 -9.01
N LEU A 36 14.05 -2.05 -7.68
CA LEU A 36 13.49 -3.18 -6.93
C LEU A 36 12.00 -3.37 -7.22
N THR A 37 11.23 -2.29 -7.23
CA THR A 37 9.79 -2.34 -7.54
C THR A 37 9.53 -2.89 -8.95
N ALA A 38 10.32 -2.46 -9.94
CA ALA A 38 10.22 -2.98 -11.31
C ALA A 38 10.56 -4.47 -11.40
N LYS A 39 11.59 -4.94 -10.68
CA LYS A 39 11.93 -6.37 -10.61
C LYS A 39 10.82 -7.19 -9.96
N LEU A 40 10.25 -6.70 -8.87
CA LEU A 40 9.13 -7.34 -8.17
C LEU A 40 7.90 -7.40 -9.07
N GLN A 41 7.59 -6.31 -9.77
CA GLN A 41 6.49 -6.27 -10.72
C GLN A 41 6.70 -7.29 -11.84
N LYS A 42 7.92 -7.46 -12.38
CA LYS A 42 8.20 -8.48 -13.40
C LYS A 42 8.05 -9.91 -12.87
N LYS A 43 8.54 -10.19 -11.66
CA LYS A 43 8.53 -11.53 -11.06
C LYS A 43 7.15 -11.96 -10.59
N TYR A 44 6.39 -11.02 -10.03
CA TYR A 44 5.12 -11.30 -9.37
C TYR A 44 3.92 -10.69 -10.08
N ARG A 45 4.06 -10.15 -11.31
CA ARG A 45 2.96 -9.51 -12.06
C ARG A 45 1.72 -10.38 -11.94
N PRO A 46 0.67 -9.93 -11.23
CA PRO A 46 -0.61 -10.60 -11.30
C PRO A 46 -1.02 -10.52 -12.76
N ALA A 47 -1.34 -11.66 -13.39
CA ALA A 47 -1.96 -11.64 -14.72
C ALA A 47 -3.09 -10.61 -14.68
N ALA A 48 -3.17 -9.71 -15.67
CA ALA A 48 -4.05 -8.55 -15.68
C ALA A 48 -5.56 -8.89 -15.77
N GLY A 49 -5.96 -10.09 -15.34
CA GLY A 49 -7.34 -10.49 -15.13
C GLY A 49 -7.63 -10.55 -13.64
N SER A 50 -7.92 -9.38 -13.05
CA SER A 50 -8.80 -9.16 -11.87
C SER A 50 -8.21 -8.07 -10.96
N ALA A 51 -8.34 -6.81 -11.39
CA ALA A 51 -8.19 -5.65 -10.51
C ALA A 51 -9.27 -4.62 -10.86
N ALA A 52 -10.51 -4.94 -10.51
CA ALA A 52 -11.51 -3.92 -10.23
C ALA A 52 -11.70 -3.91 -8.71
N GLY A 53 -11.26 -2.82 -8.08
CA GLY A 53 -11.56 -2.52 -6.69
C GLY A 53 -10.51 -3.03 -5.71
N LEU A 54 -9.56 -2.16 -5.36
CA LEU A 54 -9.14 -1.87 -3.99
C LEU A 54 -8.09 -0.76 -4.07
N SER A 55 -8.54 0.43 -4.47
CA SER A 55 -7.87 1.65 -4.05
C SER A 55 -8.07 1.76 -2.54
N PRO A 56 -7.02 1.84 -1.71
CA PRO A 56 -7.21 2.19 -0.32
C PRO A 56 -7.65 3.65 -0.30
N ALA A 57 -8.91 3.87 0.05
CA ALA A 57 -9.40 5.18 0.42
C ALA A 57 -8.43 5.73 1.47
N LEU A 58 -7.80 6.85 1.10
CA LEU A 58 -6.90 7.60 1.94
C LEU A 58 -7.79 8.24 3.02
N ASN A 59 -7.85 7.60 4.18
CA ASN A 59 -8.60 8.08 5.32
C ASN A 59 -7.98 9.40 5.79
N ASN A 60 -8.51 10.53 5.32
CA ASN A 60 -8.37 11.81 6.01
C ASN A 60 -9.27 11.76 7.25
N LEU A 61 -8.83 11.05 8.29
CA LEU A 61 -9.30 11.30 9.64
C LEU A 61 -8.45 12.46 10.18
N THR A 62 -8.69 13.65 9.64
CA THR A 62 -8.15 14.89 10.21
C THR A 62 -9.00 15.25 11.41
N GLU A 63 -8.31 15.28 12.55
CA GLU A 63 -8.79 15.73 13.85
C GLU A 63 -9.61 17.02 13.74
N LYS A 64 -10.78 17.03 14.39
CA LYS A 64 -11.36 18.24 14.96
C LYS A 64 -11.93 17.94 16.34
N VAL A 65 -11.03 17.94 17.33
CA VAL A 65 -11.40 18.30 18.70
C VAL A 65 -11.45 19.83 18.73
N LEU A 66 -12.62 20.43 18.97
CA LEU A 66 -12.73 21.68 19.74
C LEU A 66 -14.19 21.90 20.16
N GLY A 67 -14.43 21.89 21.48
CA GLY A 67 -15.74 21.99 22.10
C GLY A 67 -16.38 23.38 22.11
N LYS A 68 -17.69 23.36 22.36
CA LYS A 68 -18.59 24.38 22.94
C LYS A 68 -19.84 23.56 23.39
N GLU A 69 -20.03 23.24 24.67
CA GLU A 69 -20.68 24.08 25.70
C GLU A 69 -22.03 24.66 25.26
N ASP A 70 -23.08 24.20 25.97
CA ASP A 70 -24.38 24.80 26.30
C ASP A 70 -25.15 25.64 25.26
N LEU A 71 -26.37 25.20 24.93
CA LEU A 71 -27.57 26.01 25.22
C LEU A 71 -28.87 25.21 25.10
N ASP A 72 -29.60 25.21 26.21
CA ASP A 72 -31.03 24.99 26.41
C ASP A 72 -31.94 25.53 25.29
N ARG A 73 -32.90 24.71 24.82
CA ARG A 73 -34.26 25.17 24.52
C ARG A 73 -35.28 24.05 24.43
#